data_AF-A0A9E8SLT0-F1
#
_entry.id   AF-A0A9E8SLT0-F1
#
_cell.length_a   1.000
_cell.length_b   1.000
_cell.length_c   1.000
_cell.angle_alpha   90.00
_cell.angle_beta   90.00
_cell.angle_gamma   90.00
#
_symmetry.space_group_name_H-M   'P 1'
#
loop_
_entity.id
_entity.type
_entity.pdbx_description
1 polymer ?
#
loop_
_entity_poly.entity_id
_entity_poly.type
_entity_poly.pdbx_seq_one_letter_code
_entity_poly.pdbx_strand_id
1 'polypeptide(L)'
;MKRREILKELSLLPLAGGVVSNAFGESDRKNNWFKKTAAAVSAPGPLKAGPQIYQSIGVEPIINCRGTFTIIGASIELPEVRQAMEYACQYNVQIDELAFGVGQRLAEITGAEWGMVSAGCAAGMNEVTAGIIAGGNPEKLIRIPNLEGFEKTEVIIPRSSRNVYDHAIRNCGVKIITVDTLEELQNALNPRTAMIYMMPGGDPWSVRNVAKLAKPLNVPILVDAAAERLTIPNIHLQAGASVVAYSGGKVIRGPQCAGLMLGSKDILMSAWQASAPHHGPCRDNKIGREEVVGMLAAVEAWAVRDHKAEMKTWVSWLDTIVKKVSGIDSVQAVIREPEEGALNNATPNLTITWDPTKLNITGQEVADELSTTKPRIAVGTGFRRSQAGAAANTSAAPTTSISIASYMMGPGNDKIVAERVHEILSRKRSAPKAEAQMKAPSADVSGRWEVSIDFYTSKSKHTFLIEKQDGNWLFGTHKGEFATRELVGNIDGDEVRFQSRYSVPGDNVVMTFYGKLVGDTITGEIDMVEYVTAKFTAKKAAYPTNRQRINIPAGRPLST
;
A
#
# COMPACT_ATOMS: atom_id res chain seq x y z
N MET A 1 -10.24 52.26 -51.44
CA MET A 1 -9.49 51.03 -51.07
C MET A 1 -9.59 50.89 -49.56
N LYS A 2 -10.62 50.20 -49.04
CA LYS A 2 -10.78 48.75 -48.76
C LYS A 2 -10.29 48.35 -47.36
N ARG A 3 -11.29 48.06 -46.49
CA ARG A 3 -11.22 47.30 -45.23
C ARG A 3 -10.65 45.90 -45.48
N ARG A 4 -9.45 45.63 -44.99
CA ARG A 4 -8.90 44.34 -44.50
C ARG A 4 -7.38 44.35 -44.68
N GLU A 5 -6.66 44.64 -43.59
CA GLU A 5 -5.44 43.93 -43.16
C GLU A 5 -4.98 44.45 -41.78
N ILE A 6 -5.95 44.56 -40.87
CA ILE A 6 -5.71 44.46 -39.42
C ILE A 6 -5.51 42.97 -39.17
N LEU A 7 -4.27 42.51 -39.08
CA LEU A 7 -3.81 41.26 -38.43
C LEU A 7 -2.37 40.97 -38.90
N LYS A 8 -1.41 41.67 -38.33
CA LYS A 8 -0.01 41.27 -38.11
C LYS A 8 0.63 42.39 -37.29
N GLU A 9 1.38 42.03 -36.26
CA GLU A 9 2.00 42.89 -35.23
C GLU A 9 1.14 43.19 -33.99
N LEU A 10 1.05 42.21 -33.09
CA LEU A 10 0.81 42.42 -31.66
C LEU A 10 1.23 41.17 -30.86
N SER A 11 2.41 41.22 -30.25
CA SER A 11 2.82 40.56 -28.98
C SER A 11 4.35 40.66 -28.84
N LEU A 12 4.90 41.79 -28.43
CA LEU A 12 5.06 42.32 -27.07
C LEU A 12 6.03 41.53 -26.16
N LEU A 13 7.17 42.19 -25.93
CA LEU A 13 8.23 42.04 -24.93
C LEU A 13 7.72 41.78 -23.49
N PRO A 14 8.51 41.11 -22.62
CA PRO A 14 8.29 41.14 -21.18
C PRO A 14 9.12 42.27 -20.53
N LEU A 15 8.44 43.24 -19.92
CA LEU A 15 9.02 44.25 -19.03
C LEU A 15 8.73 43.91 -17.56
N ALA A 16 9.74 44.17 -16.73
CA ALA A 16 9.82 43.86 -15.31
C ALA A 16 8.91 44.71 -14.39
N GLY A 17 8.71 44.18 -13.18
CA GLY A 17 8.62 44.98 -11.95
C GLY A 17 7.22 45.41 -11.48
N GLY A 18 6.76 44.81 -10.37
CA GLY A 18 5.58 45.25 -9.65
C GLY A 18 5.48 44.59 -8.28
N VAL A 19 6.11 45.22 -7.28
CA VAL A 19 5.90 44.94 -5.85
C VAL A 19 4.46 45.34 -5.50
N VAL A 20 3.62 44.40 -5.09
CA VAL A 20 2.38 44.69 -4.37
C VAL A 20 2.25 43.71 -3.21
N SER A 21 2.36 44.29 -2.02
CA SER A 21 1.92 43.78 -0.73
C SER A 21 0.54 43.13 -0.83
N ASN A 22 0.37 41.92 -0.32
CA ASN A 22 -0.95 41.49 0.15
C ASN A 22 -0.85 40.97 1.57
N ALA A 23 -1.53 41.74 2.41
CA ALA A 23 -1.71 41.54 3.83
C ALA A 23 -2.37 40.20 4.14
N PHE A 24 -2.05 39.71 5.33
CA PHE A 24 -2.75 38.65 6.03
C PHE A 24 -4.25 38.87 6.00
N GLY A 25 -4.96 38.02 5.25
CA GLY A 25 -6.41 37.86 5.30
C GLY A 25 -6.74 36.50 5.90
N GLU A 26 -6.88 36.46 7.23
CA GLU A 26 -7.70 35.45 7.91
C GLU A 26 -9.16 35.68 7.52
N SER A 27 -9.70 34.86 6.63
CA SER A 27 -11.16 34.70 6.55
C SER A 27 -11.55 33.37 5.91
N ASP A 28 -12.32 32.58 6.67
CA ASP A 28 -13.22 31.50 6.24
C ASP A 28 -12.59 30.26 5.57
N ARG A 29 -11.69 29.57 6.30
CA ARG A 29 -11.56 28.10 6.18
C ARG A 29 -12.58 27.41 7.08
N LYS A 30 -13.86 27.47 6.71
CA LYS A 30 -14.89 26.64 7.34
C LYS A 30 -14.62 25.18 6.96
N ASN A 31 -14.54 24.32 7.97
CA ASN A 31 -14.44 22.85 7.91
C ASN A 31 -15.23 22.28 6.74
N ASN A 32 -14.55 21.99 5.64
CA ASN A 32 -15.14 21.36 4.48
C ASN A 32 -14.31 20.12 4.15
N TRP A 33 -14.53 19.08 4.97
CA TRP A 33 -13.95 17.74 4.86
C TRP A 33 -14.26 17.04 3.52
N PHE A 34 -15.10 17.66 2.68
CA PHE A 34 -15.52 17.18 1.36
C PHE A 34 -14.59 17.53 0.19
N LYS A 35 -13.68 18.48 0.33
CA LYS A 35 -12.73 18.77 -0.75
C LYS A 35 -11.40 18.14 -0.39
N LYS A 36 -11.09 16.98 -1.00
CA LYS A 36 -9.69 16.66 -1.29
C LYS A 36 -9.16 17.86 -2.07
N THR A 37 -8.33 18.67 -1.42
CA THR A 37 -7.45 19.57 -2.14
C THR A 37 -6.52 18.63 -2.92
N ALA A 38 -6.89 18.32 -4.17
CA ALA A 38 -5.88 17.99 -5.15
C ALA A 38 -4.88 19.14 -5.02
N ALA A 39 -3.67 18.85 -4.50
CA ALA A 39 -2.64 19.84 -4.32
C ALA A 39 -2.57 20.60 -5.64
N ALA A 40 -2.87 21.90 -5.61
CA ALA A 40 -3.06 22.69 -6.83
C ALA A 40 -1.80 22.50 -7.68
N VAL A 41 -1.95 21.73 -8.77
CA VAL A 41 -0.88 21.47 -9.71
C VAL A 41 -0.68 22.81 -10.41
N SER A 42 0.34 23.57 -9.99
CA SER A 42 0.80 24.73 -10.74
C SER A 42 1.10 24.27 -12.16
N ALA A 43 0.70 25.06 -13.17
CA ALA A 43 0.83 24.68 -14.58
C ALA A 43 2.23 24.07 -14.86
N PRO A 44 2.30 22.77 -15.20
CA PRO A 44 3.57 22.08 -15.30
C PRO A 44 4.37 22.60 -16.50
N GLY A 45 5.66 22.82 -16.32
CA GLY A 45 6.61 23.10 -17.40
C GLY A 45 7.21 21.80 -17.96
N PRO A 46 8.17 21.88 -18.90
CA PRO A 46 8.95 20.71 -19.29
C PRO A 46 9.72 20.16 -18.06
N LEU A 47 9.97 18.85 -18.06
CA LEU A 47 10.81 18.19 -17.04
C LEU A 47 12.17 18.88 -16.95
N LYS A 48 12.58 19.26 -15.73
CA LYS A 48 13.89 19.84 -15.46
C LYS A 48 14.69 18.90 -14.55
N ALA A 49 15.76 18.31 -15.08
CA ALA A 49 16.70 17.55 -14.26
C ALA A 49 17.34 18.47 -13.19
N GLY A 50 17.40 18.00 -11.95
CA GLY A 50 17.97 18.74 -10.82
C GLY A 50 17.12 18.67 -9.55
N PRO A 51 17.44 19.46 -8.52
CA PRO A 51 16.79 19.40 -7.20
C PRO A 51 15.27 19.64 -7.20
N GLN A 52 14.73 20.26 -8.25
CA GLN A 52 13.30 20.56 -8.42
C GLN A 52 12.61 19.65 -9.45
N ILE A 53 13.13 18.43 -9.66
CA ILE A 53 12.63 17.50 -10.69
C ILE A 53 11.12 17.26 -10.59
N TYR A 54 10.60 17.00 -9.39
CA TYR A 54 9.17 16.80 -9.16
C TYR A 54 8.37 18.11 -9.30
N GLN A 55 8.87 19.21 -8.74
CA GLN A 55 8.17 20.50 -8.82
C GLN A 55 8.10 21.03 -10.26
N SER A 56 9.06 20.69 -11.12
CA SER A 56 9.05 21.07 -12.54
C SER A 56 7.81 20.57 -13.29
N ILE A 57 7.24 19.45 -12.83
CA ILE A 57 6.01 18.83 -13.34
C ILE A 57 4.82 19.00 -12.37
N GLY A 58 4.90 19.94 -11.42
CA GLY A 58 3.82 20.29 -10.50
C GLY A 58 3.61 19.30 -9.34
N VAL A 59 4.57 18.42 -9.08
CA VAL A 59 4.52 17.45 -7.95
C VAL A 59 5.33 17.99 -6.78
N GLU A 60 4.70 18.11 -5.60
CA GLU A 60 5.38 18.52 -4.37
C GLU A 60 5.96 17.30 -3.63
N PRO A 61 7.28 17.25 -3.36
CA PRO A 61 7.91 16.19 -2.59
C PRO A 61 7.36 16.05 -1.18
N ILE A 62 7.55 14.86 -0.60
CA ILE A 62 7.08 14.50 0.73
C ILE A 62 8.28 13.97 1.55
N ILE A 63 8.42 14.46 2.78
CA ILE A 63 9.31 13.85 3.77
C ILE A 63 8.64 12.58 4.28
N ASN A 64 9.27 11.44 4.00
CA ASN A 64 8.76 10.13 4.39
C ASN A 64 9.11 9.81 5.86
N CYS A 65 8.13 9.95 6.74
CA CYS A 65 8.19 9.49 8.14
C CYS A 65 7.28 8.28 8.40
N ARG A 66 6.82 7.61 7.33
CA ARG A 66 5.86 6.51 7.42
C ARG A 66 6.52 5.13 7.27
N GLY A 67 7.54 5.04 6.43
CA GLY A 67 8.26 3.80 6.10
C GLY A 67 8.23 3.49 4.60
N THR A 68 8.52 2.25 4.22
CA THR A 68 8.71 1.84 2.81
C THR A 68 7.39 1.55 2.08
N PHE A 69 6.45 2.48 2.13
CA PHE A 69 5.17 2.37 1.43
C PHE A 69 5.33 2.76 -0.04
N THR A 70 4.80 1.93 -0.95
CA THR A 70 4.90 2.14 -2.40
C THR A 70 4.25 3.44 -2.84
N ILE A 71 3.10 3.80 -2.24
CA ILE A 71 2.36 5.04 -2.54
C ILE A 71 3.15 6.33 -2.35
N ILE A 72 4.29 6.28 -1.65
CA ILE A 72 5.19 7.42 -1.40
C ILE A 72 6.64 7.15 -1.86
N GLY A 73 6.84 6.16 -2.74
CA GLY A 73 8.15 5.88 -3.36
C GLY A 73 9.08 4.98 -2.55
N ALA A 74 8.58 4.34 -1.48
CA ALA A 74 9.34 3.43 -0.62
C ALA A 74 10.66 4.04 -0.07
N SER A 75 11.82 3.40 -0.31
CA SER A 75 13.12 3.87 0.17
C SER A 75 13.85 4.79 -0.80
N ILE A 76 14.62 5.73 -0.24
CA ILE A 76 15.64 6.47 -1.01
C ILE A 76 16.89 5.60 -1.14
N GLU A 77 17.29 5.35 -2.40
CA GLU A 77 18.48 4.62 -2.79
C GLU A 77 19.76 5.17 -2.14
N LEU A 78 20.70 4.27 -1.82
CA LEU A 78 22.00 4.65 -1.30
C LEU A 78 22.84 5.42 -2.36
N PRO A 79 23.81 6.25 -1.93
CA PRO A 79 24.75 6.88 -2.87
C PRO A 79 25.46 5.89 -3.79
N GLU A 80 25.90 4.75 -3.26
CA GLU A 80 26.61 3.69 -3.99
C GLU A 80 25.70 3.07 -5.07
N VAL A 81 24.42 2.86 -4.74
CA VAL A 81 23.40 2.33 -5.67
C VAL A 81 23.18 3.29 -6.83
N ARG A 82 22.94 4.57 -6.54
CA ARG A 82 22.73 5.60 -7.57
C ARG A 82 23.96 5.77 -8.45
N GLN A 83 25.15 5.74 -7.86
CA GLN A 83 26.40 5.82 -8.61
C GLN A 83 26.58 4.61 -9.54
N ALA A 84 26.30 3.40 -9.06
CA ALA A 84 26.38 2.20 -9.87
C ALA A 84 25.38 2.24 -11.04
N MET A 85 24.15 2.69 -10.80
CA MET A 85 23.13 2.87 -11.84
C MET A 85 23.53 3.92 -12.88
N GLU A 86 24.08 5.06 -12.45
CA GLU A 86 24.56 6.15 -13.32
C GLU A 86 25.65 5.67 -14.29
N TYR A 87 26.57 4.81 -13.84
CA TYR A 87 27.56 4.23 -14.75
C TYR A 87 26.96 3.12 -15.61
N ALA A 88 26.13 2.25 -15.02
CA ALA A 88 25.53 1.13 -15.74
C ALA A 88 24.62 1.59 -16.89
N CYS A 89 23.95 2.73 -16.80
CA CYS A 89 23.06 3.24 -17.86
C CYS A 89 23.82 3.69 -19.12
N GLN A 90 25.16 3.80 -19.08
CA GLN A 90 26.00 4.30 -20.18
C GLN A 90 26.58 3.20 -21.10
N TYR A 91 26.44 1.90 -20.76
CA TYR A 91 27.07 0.80 -21.50
C TYR A 91 26.08 -0.31 -21.84
N ASN A 92 26.10 -0.86 -23.05
CA ASN A 92 25.33 -2.07 -23.37
C ASN A 92 26.10 -3.35 -22.99
N VAL A 93 25.37 -4.39 -22.55
CA VAL A 93 25.91 -5.72 -22.23
C VAL A 93 24.95 -6.80 -22.70
N GLN A 94 25.43 -8.03 -22.87
CA GLN A 94 24.56 -9.19 -23.03
C GLN A 94 23.93 -9.52 -21.65
N ILE A 95 22.60 -9.66 -21.61
CA ILE A 95 21.85 -9.67 -20.34
C ILE A 95 21.99 -11.00 -19.58
N ASP A 96 22.18 -12.12 -20.26
CA ASP A 96 22.54 -13.38 -19.61
C ASP A 96 23.93 -13.28 -19.00
N GLU A 97 24.94 -12.76 -19.71
CA GLU A 97 26.28 -12.57 -19.14
C GLU A 97 26.24 -11.72 -17.85
N LEU A 98 25.43 -10.65 -17.86
CA LEU A 98 25.19 -9.84 -16.67
C LEU A 98 24.50 -10.65 -15.56
N ALA A 99 23.41 -11.35 -15.88
CA ALA A 99 22.66 -12.14 -14.89
C ALA A 99 23.53 -13.24 -14.26
N PHE A 100 24.39 -13.89 -15.04
CA PHE A 100 25.35 -14.88 -14.56
C PHE A 100 26.40 -14.26 -13.64
N GLY A 101 27.01 -13.13 -14.05
CA GLY A 101 28.00 -12.43 -13.23
C GLY A 101 27.40 -11.92 -11.90
N VAL A 102 26.21 -11.33 -11.95
CA VAL A 102 25.48 -10.86 -10.77
C VAL A 102 25.06 -12.03 -9.87
N GLY A 103 24.52 -13.10 -10.45
CA GLY A 103 24.07 -14.28 -9.69
C GLY A 103 25.21 -14.95 -8.94
N GLN A 104 26.38 -15.09 -9.58
CA GLN A 104 27.58 -15.60 -8.91
C GLN A 104 28.03 -14.65 -7.79
N ARG A 105 28.08 -13.34 -8.05
CA ARG A 105 28.54 -12.37 -7.04
C ARG A 105 27.62 -12.32 -5.83
N LEU A 106 26.30 -12.40 -6.04
CA LEU A 106 25.32 -12.49 -4.96
C LEU A 106 25.50 -13.76 -4.13
N ALA A 107 25.81 -14.89 -4.76
CA ALA A 107 26.13 -16.14 -4.06
C ALA A 107 27.37 -15.98 -3.16
N GLU A 108 28.44 -15.38 -3.67
CA GLU A 108 29.67 -15.11 -2.92
C GLU A 108 29.43 -14.24 -1.68
N ILE A 109 28.61 -13.19 -1.80
CA ILE A 109 28.34 -12.26 -0.69
C ILE A 109 27.42 -12.89 0.36
N THR A 110 26.36 -13.58 -0.08
CA THR A 110 25.26 -14.00 0.80
C THR A 110 25.42 -15.41 1.35
N GLY A 111 26.28 -16.23 0.74
CA GLY A 111 26.40 -17.66 1.02
C GLY A 111 25.23 -18.51 0.51
N ALA A 112 24.34 -17.94 -0.30
CA ALA A 112 23.34 -18.71 -1.03
C ALA A 112 24.00 -19.49 -2.19
N GLU A 113 23.33 -20.52 -2.69
CA GLU A 113 23.82 -21.28 -3.85
C GLU A 113 23.82 -20.45 -5.14
N TRP A 114 22.81 -19.58 -5.30
CA TRP A 114 22.71 -18.62 -6.40
C TRP A 114 21.89 -17.39 -6.01
N GLY A 115 22.01 -16.33 -6.81
CA GLY A 115 21.19 -15.12 -6.70
C GLY A 115 20.57 -14.72 -8.04
N MET A 116 19.42 -14.06 -7.99
CA MET A 116 18.75 -13.48 -9.15
C MET A 116 18.13 -12.13 -8.77
N VAL A 117 18.15 -11.18 -9.69
CA VAL A 117 17.51 -9.87 -9.52
C VAL A 117 16.32 -9.77 -10.48
N SER A 118 15.17 -9.34 -9.96
CA SER A 118 13.88 -9.27 -10.68
C SER A 118 13.27 -7.86 -10.62
N ALA A 119 12.27 -7.56 -11.46
CA ALA A 119 11.52 -6.29 -11.42
C ALA A 119 10.55 -6.21 -10.23
N GLY A 120 11.12 -6.23 -9.04
CA GLY A 120 10.40 -6.20 -7.77
C GLY A 120 10.24 -7.59 -7.20
N CYS A 121 9.93 -7.66 -5.91
CA CYS A 121 9.79 -8.93 -5.21
C CYS A 121 8.63 -9.76 -5.79
N ALA A 122 7.50 -9.12 -6.15
CA ALA A 122 6.37 -9.77 -6.78
C ALA A 122 6.71 -10.38 -8.15
N ALA A 123 7.48 -9.69 -8.99
CA ALA A 123 7.98 -10.24 -10.24
C ALA A 123 8.82 -11.51 -10.00
N GLY A 124 9.74 -11.46 -9.04
CA GLY A 124 10.56 -12.62 -8.68
C GLY A 124 9.73 -13.80 -8.18
N MET A 125 8.66 -13.56 -7.43
CA MET A 125 7.71 -14.62 -7.05
C MET A 125 7.00 -15.24 -8.25
N ASN A 126 6.58 -14.43 -9.22
CA ASN A 126 5.97 -14.88 -10.48
C ASN A 126 6.98 -15.72 -11.30
N GLU A 127 8.21 -15.22 -11.47
CA GLU A 127 9.30 -15.89 -12.21
C GLU A 127 9.69 -17.22 -11.56
N VAL A 128 9.84 -17.27 -10.23
CA VAL A 128 10.12 -18.50 -9.48
C VAL A 128 8.98 -19.50 -9.63
N THR A 129 7.73 -19.03 -9.53
CA THR A 129 6.56 -19.90 -9.72
C THR A 129 6.53 -20.48 -11.14
N ALA A 130 6.69 -19.63 -12.16
CA ALA A 130 6.72 -20.03 -13.56
C ALA A 130 7.87 -21.01 -13.86
N GLY A 131 9.06 -20.74 -13.32
CA GLY A 131 10.23 -21.61 -13.44
C GLY A 131 10.00 -22.99 -12.83
N ILE A 132 9.38 -23.06 -11.64
CA ILE A 132 9.06 -24.32 -10.96
C ILE A 132 8.01 -25.12 -11.73
N ILE A 133 6.91 -24.51 -12.17
CA ILE A 133 5.84 -25.25 -12.87
C ILE A 133 6.26 -25.68 -14.27
N ALA A 134 7.08 -24.88 -14.96
CA ALA A 134 7.62 -25.26 -16.26
C ALA A 134 8.77 -26.28 -16.14
N GLY A 135 9.47 -26.32 -15.01
CA GLY A 135 10.64 -27.17 -14.80
C GLY A 135 11.79 -26.87 -15.79
N GLY A 136 11.93 -25.60 -16.19
CA GLY A 136 12.89 -25.18 -17.22
C GLY A 136 12.55 -25.63 -18.65
N ASN A 137 11.35 -26.19 -18.89
CA ASN A 137 10.89 -26.56 -20.23
C ASN A 137 10.23 -25.36 -20.93
N PRO A 138 10.80 -24.83 -22.03
CA PRO A 138 10.26 -23.68 -22.73
C PRO A 138 8.88 -23.94 -23.38
N GLU A 139 8.56 -25.16 -23.77
CA GLU A 139 7.24 -25.50 -24.32
C GLU A 139 6.14 -25.44 -23.28
N LYS A 140 6.47 -25.76 -22.02
CA LYS A 140 5.57 -25.55 -20.88
C LYS A 140 5.51 -24.06 -20.54
N LEU A 141 6.64 -23.37 -20.46
CA LEU A 141 6.71 -21.95 -20.11
C LEU A 141 5.74 -21.08 -20.94
N ILE A 142 5.70 -21.25 -22.26
CA ILE A 142 4.84 -20.45 -23.14
C ILE A 142 3.33 -20.76 -23.03
N ARG A 143 2.94 -21.84 -22.34
CA ARG A 143 1.53 -22.22 -22.13
C ARG A 143 0.92 -21.60 -20.88
N ILE A 144 1.75 -21.21 -19.91
CA ILE A 144 1.32 -20.50 -18.71
C ILE A 144 0.59 -19.21 -19.15
N PRO A 145 -0.61 -18.91 -18.62
CA PRO A 145 -1.21 -19.48 -17.40
C PRO A 145 -2.15 -20.67 -17.61
N ASN A 146 -2.31 -21.21 -18.82
CA ASN A 146 -3.07 -22.44 -19.01
C ASN A 146 -2.21 -23.66 -18.65
N LEU A 147 -2.51 -24.26 -17.49
CA LEU A 147 -1.78 -25.41 -16.96
C LEU A 147 -2.40 -26.76 -17.35
N GLU A 148 -3.30 -26.80 -18.35
CA GLU A 148 -3.83 -28.06 -18.86
C GLU A 148 -2.68 -28.96 -19.37
N GLY A 149 -2.65 -30.20 -18.86
CA GLY A 149 -1.60 -31.18 -19.16
C GLY A 149 -0.33 -31.07 -18.31
N PHE A 150 -0.25 -30.12 -17.37
CA PHE A 150 0.87 -30.02 -16.44
C PHE A 150 0.70 -30.98 -15.28
N GLU A 151 1.81 -31.52 -14.79
CA GLU A 151 1.86 -32.43 -13.63
C GLU A 151 1.73 -31.65 -12.32
N LYS A 152 2.28 -30.43 -12.28
CA LYS A 152 2.32 -29.53 -11.12
C LYS A 152 1.43 -28.32 -11.34
N THR A 153 0.37 -28.19 -10.54
CA THR A 153 -0.68 -27.15 -10.74
C THR A 153 -1.18 -26.53 -9.45
N GLU A 154 -0.70 -26.99 -8.28
CA GLU A 154 -1.17 -26.54 -6.96
C GLU A 154 -0.04 -25.85 -6.19
N VAL A 155 -0.34 -24.69 -5.58
CA VAL A 155 0.56 -24.03 -4.62
C VAL A 155 -0.13 -24.00 -3.26
N ILE A 156 0.55 -24.50 -2.24
CA ILE A 156 0.01 -24.50 -0.86
C ILE A 156 0.47 -23.21 -0.17
N ILE A 157 -0.45 -22.53 0.50
CA ILE A 157 -0.17 -21.30 1.26
C ILE A 157 -0.87 -21.35 2.63
N PRO A 158 -0.14 -21.20 3.76
CA PRO A 158 -0.76 -21.04 5.07
C PRO A 158 -1.70 -19.82 5.10
N ARG A 159 -2.86 -19.92 5.78
CA ARG A 159 -3.82 -18.80 5.82
C ARG A 159 -3.20 -17.49 6.30
N SER A 160 -2.29 -17.56 7.28
CA SER A 160 -1.54 -16.40 7.81
C SER A 160 -0.61 -15.74 6.78
N SER A 161 -0.24 -16.45 5.72
CA SER A 161 0.61 -15.97 4.63
C SER A 161 -0.19 -15.45 3.43
N ARG A 162 -1.51 -15.70 3.36
CA ARG A 162 -2.37 -15.19 2.28
C ARG A 162 -2.44 -13.66 2.34
N ASN A 163 -1.99 -13.00 1.29
CA ASN A 163 -1.91 -11.54 1.20
C ASN A 163 -2.01 -11.08 -0.27
N VAL A 164 -2.16 -9.78 -0.50
CA VAL A 164 -2.36 -9.22 -1.86
C VAL A 164 -1.24 -9.51 -2.85
N TYR A 165 -0.03 -9.77 -2.38
CA TYR A 165 1.13 -10.07 -3.24
C TYR A 165 1.16 -11.53 -3.72
N ASP A 166 0.39 -12.44 -3.10
CA ASP A 166 0.21 -13.80 -3.62
C ASP A 166 -0.48 -13.84 -5.00
N HIS A 167 -1.03 -12.71 -5.44
CA HIS A 167 -1.53 -12.52 -6.80
C HIS A 167 -0.45 -12.78 -7.85
N ALA A 168 0.82 -12.46 -7.55
CA ALA A 168 1.94 -12.76 -8.43
C ALA A 168 2.09 -14.27 -8.72
N ILE A 169 1.73 -15.11 -7.76
CA ILE A 169 1.74 -16.57 -7.89
C ILE A 169 0.49 -17.02 -8.67
N ARG A 170 -0.68 -16.45 -8.33
CA ARG A 170 -1.94 -16.74 -9.02
C ARG A 170 -1.90 -16.41 -10.52
N ASN A 171 -1.11 -15.40 -10.91
CA ASN A 171 -0.89 -15.05 -12.32
C ASN A 171 -0.35 -16.20 -13.17
N CYS A 172 0.30 -17.20 -12.57
CA CYS A 172 0.75 -18.40 -13.28
C CYS A 172 -0.37 -19.42 -13.56
N GLY A 173 -1.62 -19.16 -13.14
CA GLY A 173 -2.75 -20.08 -13.35
C GLY A 173 -2.83 -21.24 -12.36
N VAL A 174 -2.00 -21.24 -11.31
CA VAL A 174 -2.00 -22.28 -10.28
C VAL A 174 -3.24 -22.21 -9.39
N LYS A 175 -3.66 -23.37 -8.89
CA LYS A 175 -4.68 -23.46 -7.85
C LYS A 175 -4.04 -23.26 -6.48
N ILE A 176 -4.53 -22.26 -5.73
CA ILE A 176 -4.09 -22.03 -4.36
C ILE A 176 -4.82 -22.97 -3.40
N ILE A 177 -4.06 -23.76 -2.65
CA ILE A 177 -4.55 -24.60 -1.55
C ILE A 177 -4.22 -23.88 -0.24
N THR A 178 -5.24 -23.39 0.45
CA THR A 178 -5.05 -22.69 1.74
C THR A 178 -5.20 -23.68 2.90
N VAL A 179 -4.25 -23.64 3.84
CA VAL A 179 -4.22 -24.52 5.02
C VAL A 179 -4.13 -23.68 6.31
N ASP A 180 -4.77 -24.17 7.37
CA ASP A 180 -4.87 -23.52 8.67
C ASP A 180 -3.99 -24.19 9.74
N THR A 181 -3.58 -25.45 9.53
CA THR A 181 -2.71 -26.20 10.45
C THR A 181 -1.57 -26.95 9.72
N LEU A 182 -0.54 -27.37 10.46
CA LEU A 182 0.54 -28.21 9.91
C LEU A 182 0.04 -29.61 9.49
N GLU A 183 -1.00 -30.14 10.15
CA GLU A 183 -1.63 -31.39 9.76
C GLU A 183 -2.35 -31.25 8.40
N GLU A 184 -3.09 -30.16 8.21
CA GLU A 184 -3.68 -29.84 6.91
C GLU A 184 -2.61 -29.63 5.82
N LEU A 185 -1.49 -28.98 6.14
CA LEU A 185 -0.34 -28.90 5.23
C LEU A 185 0.14 -30.30 4.83
N GLN A 186 0.35 -31.18 5.80
CA GLN A 186 0.82 -32.54 5.52
C GLN A 186 -0.16 -33.32 4.63
N ASN A 187 -1.47 -33.17 4.88
CA ASN A 187 -2.51 -33.82 4.08
C ASN A 187 -2.69 -33.20 2.69
N ALA A 188 -2.36 -31.92 2.51
CA ALA A 188 -2.46 -31.23 1.23
C ALA A 188 -1.30 -31.54 0.27
N LEU A 189 -0.14 -31.94 0.78
CA LEU A 189 1.03 -32.28 -0.03
C LEU A 189 0.78 -33.51 -0.90
N ASN A 190 0.89 -33.35 -2.22
CA ASN A 190 0.59 -34.40 -3.19
C ASN A 190 1.38 -34.23 -4.49
N PRO A 191 1.30 -35.18 -5.45
CA PRO A 191 2.04 -35.08 -6.71
C PRO A 191 1.75 -33.82 -7.54
N ARG A 192 0.59 -33.17 -7.40
CA ARG A 192 0.27 -31.89 -8.08
C ARG A 192 0.86 -30.66 -7.40
N THR A 193 1.38 -30.78 -6.18
CA THR A 193 1.98 -29.65 -5.46
C THR A 193 3.27 -29.21 -6.15
N ALA A 194 3.26 -28.00 -6.70
CA ALA A 194 4.40 -27.34 -7.32
C ALA A 194 5.37 -26.79 -6.27
N MET A 195 4.85 -26.04 -5.29
CA MET A 195 5.62 -25.42 -4.23
C MET A 195 4.74 -25.05 -3.03
N ILE A 196 5.39 -24.68 -1.92
CA ILE A 196 4.77 -23.96 -0.81
C ILE A 196 5.24 -22.51 -0.85
N TYR A 197 4.30 -21.56 -0.79
CA TYR A 197 4.61 -20.15 -0.56
C TYR A 197 4.24 -19.77 0.87
N MET A 198 5.10 -18.99 1.53
CA MET A 198 4.83 -18.48 2.87
C MET A 198 5.54 -17.17 3.15
N MET A 199 4.93 -16.36 4.02
CA MET A 199 5.64 -15.30 4.73
C MET A 199 6.47 -15.92 5.87
N PRO A 200 7.61 -15.33 6.25
CA PRO A 200 8.33 -15.75 7.44
C PRO A 200 7.43 -15.57 8.69
N GLY A 201 7.43 -16.57 9.56
CA GLY A 201 6.56 -16.62 10.73
C GLY A 201 7.16 -17.42 11.88
N GLY A 202 6.54 -17.28 13.06
CA GLY A 202 6.86 -18.08 14.25
C GLY A 202 6.07 -19.40 14.27
N ASP A 203 6.20 -20.14 15.36
CA ASP A 203 5.48 -21.40 15.53
C ASP A 203 3.95 -21.22 15.53
N PRO A 204 3.18 -22.17 14.96
CA PRO A 204 3.67 -23.42 14.35
C PRO A 204 4.25 -23.26 12.93
N TRP A 205 4.05 -22.10 12.28
CA TRP A 205 4.40 -21.81 10.88
C TRP A 205 5.86 -21.36 10.66
N SER A 206 6.80 -21.80 11.49
CA SER A 206 8.22 -21.53 11.23
C SER A 206 8.68 -22.25 9.96
N VAL A 207 9.57 -21.61 9.19
CA VAL A 207 10.13 -22.18 7.93
C VAL A 207 10.68 -23.59 8.17
N ARG A 208 11.33 -23.81 9.32
CA ARG A 208 11.86 -25.12 9.72
C ARG A 208 10.79 -26.19 9.88
N ASN A 209 9.63 -25.86 10.45
CA ASN A 209 8.55 -26.82 10.62
C ASN A 209 7.89 -27.17 9.28
N VAL A 210 7.68 -26.18 8.41
CA VAL A 210 7.18 -26.40 7.04
C VAL A 210 8.18 -27.26 6.24
N ALA A 211 9.48 -26.96 6.33
CA ALA A 211 10.53 -27.70 5.65
C ALA A 211 10.62 -29.18 6.06
N LYS A 212 10.34 -29.52 7.34
CA LYS A 212 10.29 -30.92 7.79
C LYS A 212 9.25 -31.74 7.03
N LEU A 213 8.14 -31.13 6.63
CA LEU A 213 7.05 -31.79 5.89
C LEU A 213 7.30 -31.79 4.38
N ALA A 214 7.85 -30.70 3.85
CA ALA A 214 8.02 -30.52 2.41
C ALA A 214 9.23 -31.28 1.82
N LYS A 215 10.36 -31.30 2.54
CA LYS A 215 11.62 -31.87 2.06
C LYS A 215 11.53 -33.36 1.68
N PRO A 216 10.90 -34.25 2.46
CA PRO A 216 10.78 -35.67 2.09
C PRO A 216 10.04 -35.92 0.77
N LEU A 217 9.26 -34.94 0.30
CA LEU A 217 8.48 -35.00 -0.94
C LEU A 217 9.09 -34.16 -2.07
N ASN A 218 10.28 -33.59 -1.87
CA ASN A 218 10.95 -32.68 -2.81
C ASN A 218 10.06 -31.51 -3.25
N VAL A 219 9.22 -30.99 -2.35
CA VAL A 219 8.39 -29.80 -2.62
C VAL A 219 9.17 -28.55 -2.20
N PRO A 220 9.49 -27.62 -3.12
CA PRO A 220 10.25 -26.42 -2.81
C PRO A 220 9.42 -25.42 -1.96
N ILE A 221 10.13 -24.62 -1.17
CA ILE A 221 9.54 -23.55 -0.35
C ILE A 221 10.06 -22.20 -0.82
N LEU A 222 9.14 -21.31 -1.20
CA LEU A 222 9.39 -19.90 -1.47
C LEU A 222 9.00 -19.07 -0.23
N VAL A 223 9.99 -18.45 0.42
CA VAL A 223 9.76 -17.55 1.56
C VAL A 223 9.77 -16.11 1.08
N ASP A 224 8.66 -15.40 1.27
CA ASP A 224 8.53 -13.98 0.99
C ASP A 224 8.97 -13.14 2.19
N ALA A 225 10.28 -12.89 2.24
CA ALA A 225 10.92 -12.05 3.24
C ALA A 225 11.00 -10.59 2.79
N ALA A 226 10.07 -10.14 1.93
CA ALA A 226 10.15 -8.85 1.24
C ALA A 226 10.42 -7.66 2.17
N ALA A 227 9.85 -7.65 3.38
CA ALA A 227 9.98 -6.58 4.38
C ALA A 227 10.98 -6.86 5.51
N GLU A 228 11.71 -7.97 5.43
CA GLU A 228 12.72 -8.32 6.41
C GLU A 228 14.10 -7.76 6.06
N ARG A 229 14.96 -7.66 7.09
CA ARG A 229 16.39 -7.45 6.92
C ARG A 229 17.04 -8.66 6.25
N LEU A 230 17.95 -8.41 5.31
CA LEU A 230 18.79 -9.45 4.73
C LEU A 230 19.79 -9.95 5.78
N THR A 231 19.83 -11.27 6.00
CA THR A 231 20.81 -11.93 6.87
C THR A 231 21.88 -12.61 6.03
N ILE A 232 23.13 -12.59 6.51
CA ILE A 232 24.29 -13.21 5.87
C ILE A 232 25.03 -14.01 6.96
N PRO A 233 25.02 -15.36 6.95
CA PRO A 233 24.28 -16.22 6.02
C PRO A 233 22.76 -16.10 6.19
N ASN A 234 22.00 -16.44 5.15
CA ASN A 234 20.54 -16.26 5.13
C ASN A 234 19.81 -17.25 6.06
N ILE A 235 19.09 -16.74 7.06
CA ILE A 235 18.43 -17.56 8.09
C ILE A 235 17.32 -18.47 7.55
N HIS A 236 16.60 -18.05 6.51
CA HIS A 236 15.48 -18.82 5.94
C HIS A 236 15.99 -19.96 5.06
N LEU A 237 17.06 -19.74 4.30
CA LEU A 237 17.77 -20.82 3.59
C LEU A 237 18.32 -21.85 4.59
N GLN A 238 18.94 -21.40 5.69
CA GLN A 238 19.39 -22.29 6.77
C GLN A 238 18.23 -23.06 7.43
N ALA A 239 17.03 -22.46 7.49
CA ALA A 239 15.83 -23.11 8.01
C ALA A 239 15.20 -24.12 7.01
N GLY A 240 15.63 -24.13 5.75
CA GLY A 240 15.22 -25.09 4.74
C GLY A 240 14.36 -24.54 3.61
N ALA A 241 14.28 -23.22 3.44
CA ALA A 241 13.70 -22.62 2.25
C ALA A 241 14.51 -22.99 0.99
N SER A 242 13.82 -23.12 -0.14
CA SER A 242 14.47 -23.34 -1.45
C SER A 242 14.83 -22.02 -2.11
N VAL A 243 13.97 -21.02 -1.97
CA VAL A 243 14.19 -19.64 -2.44
C VAL A 243 13.65 -18.67 -1.39
N VAL A 244 14.35 -17.56 -1.19
CA VAL A 244 13.92 -16.44 -0.34
C VAL A 244 13.90 -15.17 -1.15
N ALA A 245 12.80 -14.43 -1.06
CA ALA A 245 12.54 -13.22 -1.83
C ALA A 245 12.62 -11.97 -0.93
N TYR A 246 13.37 -10.96 -1.37
CA TYR A 246 13.49 -9.66 -0.71
C TYR A 246 13.09 -8.52 -1.66
N SER A 247 12.59 -7.41 -1.10
CA SER A 247 12.40 -6.16 -1.87
C SER A 247 13.64 -5.27 -1.77
N GLY A 248 14.17 -4.82 -2.91
CA GLY A 248 15.30 -3.89 -2.98
C GLY A 248 14.97 -2.53 -2.37
N GLY A 249 13.82 -1.96 -2.76
CA GLY A 249 13.29 -0.66 -2.32
C GLY A 249 12.81 -0.57 -0.86
N LYS A 250 13.27 -1.45 0.03
CA LYS A 250 12.94 -1.43 1.46
C LYS A 250 14.17 -1.15 2.31
N VAL A 251 14.43 -1.97 3.34
CA VAL A 251 15.52 -1.72 4.28
C VAL A 251 16.91 -1.85 3.63
N ILE A 252 17.02 -2.65 2.56
CA ILE A 252 18.25 -2.77 1.76
C ILE A 252 18.60 -1.42 1.11
N ARG A 253 17.59 -0.62 0.74
CA ARG A 253 17.73 0.69 0.07
C ARG A 253 18.42 0.59 -1.29
N GLY A 254 18.12 -0.49 -2.01
CA GLY A 254 18.41 -0.64 -3.43
C GLY A 254 17.35 0.03 -4.31
N PRO A 255 17.36 -0.22 -5.63
CA PRO A 255 16.37 0.32 -6.54
C PRO A 255 14.95 -0.02 -6.09
N GLN A 256 14.05 0.96 -6.16
CA GLN A 256 12.69 0.83 -5.60
C GLN A 256 11.92 -0.36 -6.18
N CYS A 257 12.07 -0.55 -7.48
CA CYS A 257 11.42 -1.54 -8.33
C CYS A 257 12.21 -2.84 -8.48
N ALA A 258 13.26 -3.09 -7.68
CA ALA A 258 14.04 -4.33 -7.73
C ALA A 258 13.60 -5.36 -6.67
N GLY A 259 13.73 -6.64 -7.02
CA GLY A 259 13.60 -7.79 -6.12
C GLY A 259 14.90 -8.58 -6.09
N LEU A 260 15.17 -9.23 -4.96
CA LEU A 260 16.34 -10.09 -4.78
C LEU A 260 15.88 -11.49 -4.39
N MET A 261 16.19 -12.46 -5.24
CA MET A 261 15.92 -13.88 -5.00
C MET A 261 17.24 -14.57 -4.67
N LEU A 262 17.27 -15.32 -3.57
CA LEU A 262 18.45 -16.08 -3.12
C LEU A 262 18.03 -17.52 -2.84
N GLY A 263 18.81 -18.51 -3.26
CA GLY A 263 18.49 -19.91 -3.00
C GLY A 263 19.07 -20.87 -4.01
N SER A 264 18.34 -21.95 -4.28
CA SER A 264 18.74 -23.04 -5.19
C SER A 264 19.06 -22.52 -6.60
N LYS A 265 20.22 -22.92 -7.14
CA LYS A 265 20.65 -22.50 -8.47
C LYS A 265 19.72 -23.01 -9.55
N ASP A 266 19.33 -24.28 -9.49
CA ASP A 266 18.46 -24.88 -10.51
C ASP A 266 17.10 -24.19 -10.61
N ILE A 267 16.51 -23.85 -9.46
CA ILE A 267 15.23 -23.11 -9.41
C ILE A 267 15.43 -21.69 -9.96
N LEU A 268 16.47 -20.98 -9.53
CA LEU A 268 16.71 -19.60 -9.97
C LEU A 268 17.15 -19.49 -11.43
N MET A 269 17.81 -20.50 -11.99
CA MET A 269 18.11 -20.56 -13.42
C MET A 269 16.86 -20.85 -14.25
N SER A 270 15.93 -21.67 -13.73
CA SER A 270 14.62 -21.87 -14.36
C SER A 270 13.77 -20.60 -14.29
N ALA A 271 13.85 -19.86 -13.17
CA ALA A 271 13.20 -18.56 -13.03
C ALA A 271 13.81 -17.51 -13.98
N TRP A 272 15.14 -17.51 -14.17
CA TRP A 272 15.82 -16.64 -15.14
C TRP A 272 15.38 -16.93 -16.58
N GLN A 273 15.25 -18.20 -16.96
CA GLN A 273 14.67 -18.59 -18.25
C GLN A 273 13.24 -18.05 -18.43
N ALA A 274 12.45 -18.00 -17.35
CA ALA A 274 11.11 -17.44 -17.37
C ALA A 274 11.09 -15.90 -17.44
N SER A 275 12.15 -15.23 -16.98
CA SER A 275 12.27 -13.77 -16.87
C SER A 275 12.65 -13.09 -18.20
N ALA A 276 12.53 -11.76 -18.23
CA ALA A 276 13.06 -10.95 -19.32
C ALA A 276 14.61 -11.03 -19.36
N PRO A 277 15.24 -11.18 -20.54
CA PRO A 277 14.71 -10.83 -21.87
C PRO A 277 13.98 -11.97 -22.60
N HIS A 278 13.96 -13.18 -22.04
CA HIS A 278 13.36 -14.37 -22.67
C HIS A 278 11.86 -14.22 -22.91
N HIS A 279 11.35 -14.94 -23.91
CA HIS A 279 9.92 -14.91 -24.23
C HIS A 279 9.14 -15.83 -23.29
N GLY A 280 7.99 -15.35 -22.83
CA GLY A 280 7.15 -16.10 -21.90
C GLY A 280 6.22 -15.18 -21.11
N PRO A 281 5.44 -15.75 -20.17
CA PRO A 281 4.47 -15.03 -19.37
C PRO A 281 5.08 -13.95 -18.48
N CYS A 282 6.32 -14.13 -17.99
CA CYS A 282 6.95 -13.18 -17.06
C CYS A 282 7.77 -12.10 -17.79
N ARG A 283 7.76 -12.07 -19.12
CA ARG A 283 8.49 -11.07 -19.92
C ARG A 283 7.94 -9.64 -19.75
N ASP A 284 6.74 -9.51 -19.21
CA ASP A 284 6.11 -8.26 -18.77
C ASP A 284 6.75 -7.67 -17.49
N ASN A 285 7.53 -8.47 -16.74
CA ASN A 285 8.26 -8.06 -15.54
C ASN A 285 9.72 -7.69 -15.84
N LYS A 286 9.96 -6.93 -16.92
CA LYS A 286 11.32 -6.56 -17.32
C LYS A 286 11.96 -5.61 -16.31
N ILE A 287 13.15 -5.98 -15.83
CA ILE A 287 14.05 -5.11 -15.05
C ILE A 287 15.10 -4.44 -15.93
N GLY A 288 15.46 -3.20 -15.61
CA GLY A 288 16.54 -2.45 -16.26
C GLY A 288 17.92 -3.00 -15.90
N ARG A 289 18.90 -2.88 -16.81
CA ARG A 289 20.29 -3.32 -16.57
C ARG A 289 20.90 -2.56 -15.39
N GLU A 290 20.68 -1.26 -15.35
CA GLU A 290 21.08 -0.36 -14.29
C GLU A 290 20.47 -0.76 -12.95
N GLU A 291 19.21 -1.18 -12.91
CA GLU A 291 18.55 -1.65 -11.69
C GLU A 291 19.12 -3.00 -11.21
N VAL A 292 19.48 -3.90 -12.13
CA VAL A 292 20.21 -5.14 -11.78
C VAL A 292 21.54 -4.82 -11.10
N VAL A 293 22.33 -3.92 -11.68
CA VAL A 293 23.62 -3.48 -11.13
C VAL A 293 23.44 -2.70 -9.82
N GLY A 294 22.43 -1.84 -9.74
CA GLY A 294 22.08 -1.08 -8.53
C GLY A 294 21.66 -1.99 -7.38
N MET A 295 20.93 -3.07 -7.65
CA MET A 295 20.57 -4.07 -6.64
C MET A 295 21.80 -4.82 -6.13
N LEU A 296 22.73 -5.19 -7.01
CA LEU A 296 24.00 -5.79 -6.61
C LEU A 296 24.80 -4.85 -5.69
N ALA A 297 24.96 -3.59 -6.08
CA ALA A 297 25.62 -2.57 -5.27
C ALA A 297 24.95 -2.39 -3.90
N ALA A 298 23.62 -2.50 -3.83
CA ALA A 298 22.88 -2.42 -2.57
C ALA A 298 23.20 -3.60 -1.63
N VAL A 299 23.37 -4.82 -2.18
CA VAL A 299 23.76 -6.02 -1.41
C VAL A 299 25.21 -5.93 -0.95
N GLU A 300 26.12 -5.44 -1.79
CA GLU A 300 27.52 -5.18 -1.39
C GLU A 300 27.60 -4.15 -0.28
N ALA A 301 26.88 -3.03 -0.40
CA ALA A 301 26.80 -2.02 0.65
C ALA A 301 26.19 -2.61 1.94
N TRP A 302 25.12 -3.42 1.83
CA TRP A 302 24.49 -4.07 2.97
C TRP A 302 25.49 -4.92 3.77
N ALA A 303 26.36 -5.68 3.09
CA ALA A 303 27.32 -6.57 3.74
C ALA A 303 28.37 -5.85 4.61
N VAL A 304 28.61 -4.55 4.38
CA VAL A 304 29.68 -3.79 5.05
C VAL A 304 29.20 -2.58 5.85
N ARG A 305 27.93 -2.20 5.73
CA ARG A 305 27.34 -1.06 6.47
C ARG A 305 27.32 -1.32 7.98
N ASP A 306 27.64 -0.29 8.76
CA ASP A 306 27.46 -0.33 10.21
C ASP A 306 25.98 -0.09 10.57
N HIS A 307 25.20 -1.18 10.54
CA HIS A 307 23.78 -1.15 10.88
C HIS A 307 23.50 -0.67 12.31
N LYS A 308 24.45 -0.81 13.25
CA LYS A 308 24.30 -0.30 14.62
C LYS A 308 24.47 1.21 14.65
N ALA A 309 25.43 1.77 13.92
CA ALA A 309 25.58 3.21 13.76
C ALA A 309 24.39 3.84 13.01
N GLU A 310 23.84 3.16 12.01
CA GLU A 310 22.61 3.59 11.33
C GLU A 310 21.44 3.65 12.30
N MET A 311 21.23 2.60 13.11
CA MET A 311 20.21 2.58 14.14
C MET A 311 20.35 3.76 15.11
N LYS A 312 21.57 4.01 15.62
CA LYS A 312 21.87 5.16 16.49
C LYS A 312 21.55 6.49 15.82
N THR A 313 21.86 6.63 14.54
CA THR A 313 21.53 7.83 13.75
C THR A 313 20.03 8.03 13.68
N TRP A 314 19.28 6.98 13.34
CA TRP A 314 17.82 7.02 13.26
C TRP A 314 17.15 7.35 14.59
N VAL A 315 17.66 6.80 15.71
CA VAL A 315 17.20 7.13 17.06
C VAL A 315 17.51 8.59 17.40
N SER A 316 18.72 9.07 17.10
CA SER A 316 19.10 10.46 17.37
C SER A 316 18.21 11.49 16.64
N TRP A 317 17.75 11.17 15.43
CA TRP A 317 16.78 11.99 14.70
C TRP A 317 15.41 12.02 15.39
N LEU A 318 14.96 10.90 15.96
CA LEU A 318 13.73 10.87 16.76
C LEU A 318 13.91 11.66 18.06
N ASP A 319 15.07 11.60 18.70
CA ASP A 319 15.39 12.40 19.90
C ASP A 319 15.32 13.91 19.61
N THR A 320 15.77 14.37 18.43
CA THR A 320 15.60 15.77 18.02
C THR A 320 14.12 16.18 18.06
N ILE A 321 13.23 15.32 17.55
CA ILE A 321 11.79 15.58 17.51
C ILE A 321 11.22 15.55 18.93
N VAL A 322 11.57 14.54 19.75
CA VAL A 322 11.16 14.42 21.15
C VAL A 322 11.51 15.69 21.93
N LYS A 323 12.77 16.14 21.84
CA LYS A 323 13.23 17.36 22.53
C LYS A 323 12.44 18.59 22.13
N LYS A 324 12.07 18.71 20.85
CA LYS A 324 11.34 19.87 20.34
C LYS A 324 9.90 19.92 20.83
N VAL A 325 9.21 18.78 20.89
CA VAL A 325 7.80 18.71 21.33
C VAL A 325 7.65 18.58 22.85
N SER A 326 8.75 18.33 23.56
CA SER A 326 8.78 18.30 25.02
C SER A 326 8.36 19.66 25.60
N GLY A 327 7.44 19.65 26.57
CA GLY A 327 6.94 20.86 27.22
C GLY A 327 5.63 21.41 26.66
N ILE A 328 5.10 20.85 25.56
CA ILE A 328 3.72 21.13 25.13
C ILE A 328 2.75 20.41 26.09
N ASP A 329 1.74 21.12 26.62
CA ASP A 329 0.76 20.53 27.55
C ASP A 329 0.09 19.29 26.93
N SER A 330 -0.11 18.24 27.74
CA SER A 330 -0.61 16.90 27.40
C SER A 330 0.21 16.06 26.42
N VAL A 331 1.26 16.59 25.78
CA VAL A 331 2.06 15.83 24.81
C VAL A 331 3.03 14.87 25.51
N GLN A 332 3.01 13.61 25.10
CA GLN A 332 3.97 12.57 25.46
C GLN A 332 4.60 12.00 24.21
N ALA A 333 5.92 11.81 24.24
CA ALA A 333 6.69 11.33 23.11
C ALA A 333 7.52 10.12 23.53
N VAL A 334 7.30 8.96 22.91
CA VAL A 334 7.94 7.69 23.27
C VAL A 334 8.59 7.08 22.04
N ILE A 335 9.89 6.83 22.11
CA ILE A 335 10.64 6.08 21.11
C ILE A 335 10.58 4.60 21.48
N ARG A 336 10.20 3.76 20.51
CA ARG A 336 10.34 2.30 20.58
C ARG A 336 11.39 1.87 19.58
N GLU A 337 12.43 1.19 20.08
CA GLU A 337 13.39 0.48 19.25
C GLU A 337 12.91 -0.95 18.94
N PRO A 338 13.30 -1.52 17.79
CA PRO A 338 13.02 -2.92 17.50
C PRO A 338 13.80 -3.81 18.48
N GLU A 339 13.23 -4.97 18.81
CA GLU A 339 13.91 -5.99 19.61
C GLU A 339 15.19 -6.46 18.91
N GLU A 340 16.20 -6.87 19.68
CA GLU A 340 17.42 -7.43 19.12
C GLU A 340 17.10 -8.67 18.27
N GLY A 341 17.63 -8.71 17.05
CA GLY A 341 17.34 -9.80 16.11
C GLY A 341 16.01 -9.67 15.35
N ALA A 342 15.20 -8.63 15.58
CA ALA A 342 14.01 -8.39 14.78
C ALA A 342 14.36 -8.24 13.29
N LEU A 343 13.68 -9.01 12.43
CA LEU A 343 13.92 -9.02 10.99
C LEU A 343 12.91 -8.15 10.26
N ASN A 344 11.62 -8.35 10.52
CA ASN A 344 10.53 -7.69 9.83
C ASN A 344 10.37 -6.23 10.26
N ASN A 345 10.47 -5.30 9.31
CA ASN A 345 10.29 -3.85 9.54
C ASN A 345 11.03 -3.34 10.79
N ALA A 346 12.25 -3.86 11.04
CA ALA A 346 13.01 -3.57 12.25
C ALA A 346 13.62 -2.15 12.20
N THR A 347 12.79 -1.14 12.48
CA THR A 347 13.12 0.29 12.53
C THR A 347 12.69 0.89 13.87
N PRO A 348 13.36 1.92 14.38
CA PRO A 348 12.85 2.67 15.52
C PRO A 348 11.61 3.47 15.09
N ASN A 349 10.68 3.68 16.02
CA ASN A 349 9.46 4.42 15.81
C ASN A 349 9.17 5.34 16.99
N LEU A 350 8.88 6.60 16.72
CA LEU A 350 8.42 7.58 17.70
C LEU A 350 6.89 7.65 17.65
N THR A 351 6.24 7.44 18.78
CA THR A 351 4.81 7.75 18.97
C THR A 351 4.68 9.03 19.78
N ILE A 352 3.99 10.03 19.22
CA ILE A 352 3.63 11.28 19.90
C ILE A 352 2.14 11.22 20.21
N THR A 353 1.79 11.19 21.49
CA THR A 353 0.42 11.06 22.01
C THR A 353 0.02 12.33 22.75
N TRP A 354 -1.23 12.77 22.63
CA TRP A 354 -1.78 13.88 23.41
C TRP A 354 -3.27 13.72 23.67
N ASP A 355 -3.80 14.57 24.54
CA ASP A 355 -5.23 14.69 24.79
C ASP A 355 -5.85 15.65 23.74
N PRO A 356 -6.71 15.15 22.83
CA PRO A 356 -7.31 15.98 21.79
C PRO A 356 -8.23 17.07 22.35
N THR A 357 -8.72 16.94 23.58
CA THR A 357 -9.56 17.95 24.25
C THR A 357 -8.75 19.12 24.82
N LYS A 358 -7.45 18.92 25.05
CA LYS A 358 -6.54 19.98 25.50
C LYS A 358 -5.97 20.79 24.34
N LEU A 359 -5.58 20.11 23.26
CA LEU A 359 -4.97 20.76 22.09
C LEU A 359 -5.98 21.09 20.98
N ASN A 360 -7.22 20.65 21.11
CA ASN A 360 -8.32 20.89 20.16
C ASN A 360 -7.97 20.45 18.72
N ILE A 361 -7.26 19.33 18.60
CA ILE A 361 -6.87 18.71 17.34
C ILE A 361 -6.61 17.22 17.53
N THR A 362 -6.99 16.42 16.54
CA THR A 362 -6.76 14.97 16.49
C THR A 362 -5.49 14.61 15.74
N GLY A 363 -4.96 13.40 15.96
CA GLY A 363 -3.81 12.90 15.19
C GLY A 363 -4.07 12.80 13.70
N GLN A 364 -5.32 12.52 13.30
CA GLN A 364 -5.71 12.51 11.88
C GLN A 364 -5.63 13.91 11.27
N GLU A 365 -6.17 14.93 11.94
CA GLU A 365 -6.08 16.32 11.46
C GLU A 365 -4.64 16.82 11.39
N VAL A 366 -3.79 16.44 12.36
CA VAL A 366 -2.35 16.73 12.29
C VAL A 366 -1.70 16.08 11.07
N ALA A 367 -1.98 14.80 10.80
CA ALA A 367 -1.43 14.10 9.63
C ALA A 367 -1.96 14.67 8.31
N ASP A 368 -3.23 15.06 8.25
CA ASP A 368 -3.83 15.72 7.09
C ASP A 368 -3.17 17.08 6.83
N GLU A 369 -2.98 17.90 7.87
CA GLU A 369 -2.28 19.18 7.74
C GLU A 369 -0.83 18.98 7.28
N LEU A 370 -0.08 18.07 7.92
CA LEU A 370 1.29 17.72 7.54
C LEU A 370 1.39 17.24 6.09
N SER A 371 0.42 16.46 5.60
CA SER A 371 0.46 15.88 4.25
C SER A 371 -0.06 16.81 3.15
N THR A 372 -0.76 17.89 3.50
CA THR A 372 -1.37 18.84 2.53
C THR A 372 -0.73 20.23 2.51
N THR A 373 0.17 20.53 3.44
CA THR A 373 0.84 21.84 3.54
C THR A 373 2.38 21.70 3.49
N LYS A 374 3.05 22.68 2.88
CA LYS A 374 4.51 22.61 2.62
C LYS A 374 5.35 23.01 3.85
N PRO A 375 6.50 22.35 4.10
CA PRO A 375 6.96 21.09 3.49
C PRO A 375 6.06 19.91 3.87
N ARG A 376 5.71 19.05 2.90
CA ARG A 376 4.79 17.93 3.15
C ARG A 376 5.50 16.84 3.94
N ILE A 377 4.86 16.29 4.96
CA ILE A 377 5.39 15.21 5.81
C ILE A 377 4.34 14.10 5.90
N ALA A 378 4.73 12.87 5.61
CA ALA A 378 3.87 11.69 5.76
C ALA A 378 4.16 10.99 7.09
N VAL A 379 3.17 10.97 8.00
CA VAL A 379 3.24 10.29 9.30
C VAL A 379 2.17 9.21 9.40
N GLY A 380 2.33 8.26 10.32
CA GLY A 380 1.24 7.36 10.71
C GLY A 380 0.29 8.05 11.68
N THR A 381 -0.96 7.60 11.71
CA THR A 381 -1.94 8.03 12.71
C THR A 381 -2.35 6.85 13.57
N GLY A 382 -2.45 7.08 14.87
CA GLY A 382 -3.00 6.12 15.81
C GLY A 382 -4.21 6.73 16.48
N PHE A 383 -5.37 6.13 16.26
CA PHE A 383 -6.54 6.35 17.10
C PHE A 383 -6.66 5.16 18.04
N ARG A 384 -6.32 5.34 19.33
CA ARG A 384 -6.95 4.52 20.38
C ARG A 384 -8.34 5.12 20.61
N ARG A 385 -9.26 4.91 19.66
CA ARG A 385 -10.66 4.82 20.06
C ARG A 385 -10.67 3.58 20.94
N SER A 386 -10.85 3.75 22.25
CA SER A 386 -11.18 2.63 23.13
C SER A 386 -12.08 1.68 22.36
N GLN A 387 -11.62 0.43 22.20
CA GLN A 387 -12.44 -0.72 21.87
C GLN A 387 -13.94 -0.38 21.80
N ALA A 388 -14.46 -0.11 20.61
CA ALA A 388 -15.91 -0.08 20.41
C ALA A 388 -16.38 -1.54 20.47
N GLY A 389 -16.44 -2.10 21.70
CA GLY A 389 -16.85 -3.47 21.95
C GLY A 389 -16.20 -4.18 23.15
N ALA A 390 -15.15 -3.63 23.77
CA ALA A 390 -14.58 -4.17 25.00
C ALA A 390 -14.04 -3.02 25.87
N ALA A 391 -14.02 -3.17 27.18
CA ALA A 391 -13.60 -2.12 28.13
C ALA A 391 -14.31 -0.75 28.01
N ALA A 392 -15.64 -0.75 28.20
CA ALA A 392 -16.37 0.42 28.69
C ALA A 392 -16.02 0.77 30.16
N ASN A 393 -14.78 0.52 30.60
CA ASN A 393 -14.40 0.62 32.00
C ASN A 393 -12.94 1.03 32.23
N THR A 394 -12.44 1.99 31.44
CA THR A 394 -11.17 2.66 31.76
C THR A 394 -11.40 4.16 31.85
N SER A 395 -11.20 4.72 33.05
CA SER A 395 -11.20 6.15 33.39
C SER A 395 -10.04 6.95 32.77
N ALA A 396 -9.41 6.43 31.71
CA ALA A 396 -8.30 7.09 31.05
C ALA A 396 -8.80 8.20 30.12
N ALA A 397 -8.13 9.35 30.17
CA ALA A 397 -8.40 10.45 29.24
C ALA A 397 -8.31 9.97 27.77
N PRO A 398 -9.15 10.49 26.86
CA PRO A 398 -9.05 10.15 25.45
C PRO A 398 -7.67 10.55 24.93
N THR A 399 -7.02 9.68 24.16
CA THR A 399 -5.71 9.97 23.57
C THR A 399 -5.74 9.79 22.07
N THR A 400 -5.08 10.68 21.35
CA THR A 400 -4.81 10.56 19.91
C THR A 400 -3.31 10.60 19.67
N SER A 401 -2.83 10.15 18.50
CA SER A 401 -1.39 10.10 18.24
C SER A 401 -1.03 10.21 16.76
N ILE A 402 0.22 10.62 16.52
CA ILE A 402 0.95 10.38 15.28
C ILE A 402 2.16 9.49 15.54
N SER A 403 2.58 8.74 14.53
CA SER A 403 3.78 7.91 14.57
C SER A 403 4.76 8.28 13.45
N ILE A 404 6.05 8.28 13.80
CA ILE A 404 7.16 8.73 12.96
C ILE A 404 8.21 7.62 12.92
N ALA A 405 8.50 7.11 11.74
CA ALA A 405 9.62 6.21 11.47
C ALA A 405 10.75 7.00 10.81
N SER A 406 11.95 6.95 11.39
CA SER A 406 13.08 7.78 10.94
C SER A 406 13.96 7.15 9.87
N TYR A 407 13.85 5.84 9.63
CA TYR A 407 14.76 5.13 8.72
C TYR A 407 14.66 5.55 7.23
N MET A 408 13.58 6.23 6.83
CA MET A 408 13.40 6.80 5.48
C MET A 408 13.62 8.31 5.41
N MET A 409 13.97 8.94 6.53
CA MET A 409 14.35 10.35 6.56
C MET A 409 15.76 10.53 5.97
N GLY A 410 15.99 11.66 5.30
CA GLY A 410 17.32 12.11 4.91
C GLY A 410 17.93 13.02 5.98
N PRO A 411 19.25 13.28 5.90
CA PRO A 411 19.93 14.23 6.79
C PRO A 411 19.22 15.59 6.83
N GLY A 412 18.93 16.09 8.03
CA GLY A 412 18.27 17.38 8.25
C GLY A 412 16.73 17.35 8.23
N ASN A 413 16.11 16.26 7.76
CA ASN A 413 14.65 16.11 7.82
C ASN A 413 14.12 16.10 9.26
N ASP A 414 14.91 15.61 10.22
CA ASP A 414 14.57 15.57 11.63
C ASP A 414 14.23 16.96 12.19
N LYS A 415 14.99 17.99 11.80
CA LYS A 415 14.77 19.38 12.20
C LYS A 415 13.47 19.93 11.60
N ILE A 416 13.25 19.70 10.30
CA ILE A 416 12.04 20.16 9.60
C ILE A 416 10.80 19.50 10.20
N VAL A 417 10.85 18.20 10.45
CA VAL A 417 9.75 17.44 11.05
C VAL A 417 9.50 17.93 12.48
N ALA A 418 10.55 18.10 13.29
CA ALA A 418 10.44 18.62 14.65
C ALA A 418 9.77 19.99 14.69
N GLU A 419 10.20 20.92 13.83
CA GLU A 419 9.62 22.26 13.72
C GLU A 419 8.15 22.23 13.32
N ARG A 420 7.80 21.49 12.26
CA ARG A 420 6.42 21.40 11.76
C ARG A 420 5.47 20.75 12.76
N VAL A 421 5.88 19.66 13.40
CA VAL A 421 5.06 18.99 14.42
C VAL A 421 4.86 19.92 15.62
N HIS A 422 5.93 20.57 16.10
CA HIS A 422 5.84 21.51 17.21
C HIS A 422 4.96 22.73 16.88
N GLU A 423 5.10 23.31 15.70
CA GLU A 423 4.28 24.44 15.24
C GLU A 423 2.79 24.09 15.28
N ILE A 424 2.42 22.92 14.72
CA ILE A 424 1.03 22.46 14.72
C ILE A 424 0.56 22.20 16.15
N LEU A 425 1.29 21.45 16.96
CA LEU A 425 0.84 21.08 18.31
C LEU A 425 0.82 22.26 19.30
N SER A 426 1.66 23.29 19.08
CA SER A 426 1.71 24.49 19.94
C SER A 426 0.72 25.58 19.53
N ARG A 427 0.08 25.45 18.36
CA ARG A 427 -0.87 26.44 17.87
C ARG A 427 -2.07 26.53 18.82
N LYS A 428 -2.34 27.73 19.34
CA LYS A 428 -3.56 27.99 20.11
C LYS A 428 -4.77 27.80 19.21
N ARG A 429 -5.66 26.89 19.61
CA ARG A 429 -6.91 26.60 18.93
C ARG A 429 -8.05 26.86 19.90
N SER A 430 -9.09 27.52 19.42
CA SER A 430 -10.39 27.50 20.10
C SER A 430 -10.80 26.05 20.32
N ALA A 431 -11.48 25.76 21.43
CA ALA A 431 -12.18 24.49 21.57
C ALA A 431 -12.96 24.22 20.28
N PRO A 432 -12.94 22.99 19.72
CA PRO A 432 -13.83 22.67 18.63
C PRO A 432 -15.21 23.09 19.11
N LYS A 433 -15.95 23.87 18.30
CA LYS A 433 -17.39 24.00 18.55
C LYS A 433 -17.86 22.56 18.69
N ALA A 434 -18.47 22.22 19.85
CA ALA A 434 -18.84 20.86 20.25
C ALA A 434 -19.14 20.04 18.99
N GLU A 435 -18.38 18.94 18.75
CA GLU A 435 -18.32 18.18 17.48
C GLU A 435 -19.48 18.58 16.61
N ALA A 436 -19.28 19.46 15.61
CA ALA A 436 -20.38 20.12 14.91
C ALA A 436 -21.47 19.09 14.65
N GLN A 437 -22.53 19.14 15.48
CA GLN A 437 -23.42 18.02 15.63
C GLN A 437 -23.97 17.75 14.25
N MET A 438 -23.85 16.51 13.75
CA MET A 438 -24.33 16.18 12.41
C MET A 438 -25.74 16.75 12.29
N LYS A 439 -25.98 17.54 11.25
CA LYS A 439 -27.28 18.13 11.01
C LYS A 439 -28.29 16.99 10.93
N ALA A 440 -29.50 17.22 11.45
CA ALA A 440 -30.57 16.24 11.34
C ALA A 440 -30.69 15.77 9.87
N PRO A 441 -30.88 14.46 9.64
CA PRO A 441 -31.01 13.91 8.28
C PRO A 441 -32.07 14.67 7.48
N SER A 442 -31.75 15.03 6.23
CA SER A 442 -32.71 15.74 5.36
C SER A 442 -33.88 14.85 4.93
N ALA A 443 -33.72 13.52 4.98
CA ALA A 443 -34.76 12.52 4.74
C ALA A 443 -34.41 11.15 5.35
N ASP A 444 -35.40 10.25 5.37
CA ASP A 444 -35.20 8.82 5.60
C ASP A 444 -34.69 8.13 4.32
N VAL A 445 -33.46 7.62 4.38
CA VAL A 445 -32.80 6.93 3.28
C VAL A 445 -32.95 5.42 3.34
N SER A 446 -33.69 4.88 4.32
CA SER A 446 -33.96 3.43 4.42
C SER A 446 -34.62 2.89 3.15
N GLY A 447 -34.29 1.65 2.81
CA GLY A 447 -34.81 0.94 1.63
C GLY A 447 -33.73 0.53 0.64
N ARG A 448 -34.19 0.04 -0.52
CA ARG A 448 -33.33 -0.42 -1.61
C ARG A 448 -32.98 0.72 -2.55
N TRP A 449 -31.73 0.74 -3.00
CA TRP A 449 -31.19 1.72 -3.95
C TRP A 449 -30.49 1.00 -5.10
N GLU A 450 -30.84 1.37 -6.32
CA GLU A 450 -30.16 0.92 -7.53
C GLU A 450 -28.96 1.85 -7.78
N VAL A 451 -27.76 1.29 -7.79
CA VAL A 451 -26.50 2.04 -7.82
C VAL A 451 -25.81 1.82 -9.15
N SER A 452 -25.46 2.90 -9.84
CA SER A 452 -24.57 2.89 -11.00
C SER A 452 -23.24 3.50 -10.60
N ILE A 453 -22.16 2.78 -10.80
CA ILE A 453 -20.79 3.25 -10.60
C ILE A 453 -20.15 3.47 -11.98
N ASP A 454 -19.62 4.67 -12.20
CA ASP A 454 -18.89 5.04 -13.40
C ASP A 454 -17.38 4.89 -13.13
N PHE A 455 -16.79 3.83 -13.67
CA PHE A 455 -15.34 3.65 -13.78
C PHE A 455 -14.83 4.34 -15.05
N TYR A 456 -13.51 4.45 -15.20
CA TYR A 456 -12.89 5.14 -16.34
C TYR A 456 -13.26 4.56 -17.71
N THR A 457 -13.46 3.24 -17.80
CA THR A 457 -13.71 2.53 -19.08
C THR A 457 -15.00 1.71 -19.08
N SER A 458 -15.75 1.71 -17.98
CA SER A 458 -16.95 0.89 -17.83
C SER A 458 -17.93 1.46 -16.81
N LYS A 459 -19.14 0.90 -16.80
CA LYS A 459 -20.14 1.14 -15.75
C LYS A 459 -20.49 -0.17 -15.08
N SER A 460 -20.68 -0.12 -13.76
CA SER A 460 -21.09 -1.27 -12.97
C SER A 460 -22.41 -1.02 -12.24
N LYS A 461 -23.25 -2.05 -12.13
CA LYS A 461 -24.54 -2.01 -11.44
C LYS A 461 -24.45 -2.71 -10.09
N HIS A 462 -24.69 -1.94 -9.05
CA HIS A 462 -24.65 -2.35 -7.66
C HIS A 462 -26.01 -2.09 -7.00
N THR A 463 -26.20 -2.56 -5.77
CA THR A 463 -27.39 -2.27 -4.96
C THR A 463 -26.97 -1.93 -3.53
N PHE A 464 -27.54 -0.86 -2.97
CA PHE A 464 -27.53 -0.67 -1.52
C PHE A 464 -28.89 -1.08 -0.97
N LEU A 465 -28.87 -1.82 0.14
CA LEU A 465 -30.04 -2.05 0.97
C LEU A 465 -29.76 -1.41 2.31
N ILE A 466 -30.36 -0.25 2.57
CA ILE A 466 -30.25 0.43 3.86
C ILE A 466 -31.36 -0.13 4.74
N GLU A 467 -30.98 -1.03 5.63
CA GLU A 467 -31.89 -1.84 6.46
C GLU A 467 -32.35 -1.09 7.70
N LYS A 468 -31.48 -0.25 8.25
CA LYS A 468 -31.76 0.57 9.44
C LYS A 468 -31.13 1.95 9.31
N GLN A 469 -31.94 2.98 9.54
CA GLN A 469 -31.48 4.33 9.85
C GLN A 469 -31.80 4.67 11.31
N ASP A 470 -30.77 4.98 12.09
CA ASP A 470 -30.86 5.35 13.50
C ASP A 470 -30.37 6.79 13.67
N GLY A 471 -31.31 7.74 13.51
CA GLY A 471 -30.97 9.16 13.36
C GLY A 471 -30.05 9.37 12.16
N ASN A 472 -28.81 9.79 12.43
CA ASN A 472 -27.78 10.04 11.43
C ASN A 472 -27.00 8.78 11.01
N TRP A 473 -27.19 7.62 11.67
CA TRP A 473 -26.40 6.41 11.42
C TRP A 473 -27.13 5.43 10.50
N LEU A 474 -26.39 4.82 9.57
CA LEU A 474 -26.93 3.97 8.51
C LEU A 474 -26.29 2.59 8.58
N PHE A 475 -27.12 1.55 8.49
CA PHE A 475 -26.69 0.15 8.49
C PHE A 475 -27.42 -0.61 7.40
N GLY A 476 -26.70 -1.52 6.75
CA GLY A 476 -27.31 -2.49 5.86
C GLY A 476 -26.28 -3.19 4.99
N THR A 477 -26.63 -3.39 3.73
CA THR A 477 -25.92 -4.30 2.85
C THR A 477 -25.60 -3.64 1.51
N HIS A 478 -24.36 -3.80 1.05
CA HIS A 478 -23.90 -3.45 -0.29
C HIS A 478 -23.71 -4.72 -1.14
N LYS A 479 -24.51 -4.85 -2.19
CA LYS A 479 -24.33 -5.88 -3.21
C LYS A 479 -23.58 -5.29 -4.40
N GLY A 480 -22.33 -5.72 -4.59
CA GLY A 480 -21.58 -5.48 -5.81
C GLY A 480 -21.79 -6.60 -6.83
N GLU A 481 -20.98 -6.64 -7.89
CA GLU A 481 -21.13 -7.63 -8.97
C GLU A 481 -20.96 -9.08 -8.50
N PHE A 482 -19.92 -9.34 -7.71
CA PHE A 482 -19.52 -10.71 -7.34
C PHE A 482 -19.81 -11.07 -5.89
N ALA A 483 -20.13 -10.08 -5.04
CA ALA A 483 -20.26 -10.31 -3.60
C ALA A 483 -21.17 -9.30 -2.92
N THR A 484 -21.82 -9.79 -1.88
CA THR A 484 -22.59 -9.01 -0.91
C THR A 484 -21.72 -8.76 0.32
N ARG A 485 -21.75 -7.54 0.86
CA ARG A 485 -20.93 -7.14 2.02
C ARG A 485 -21.68 -6.13 2.88
N GLU A 486 -21.26 -6.00 4.13
CA GLU A 486 -21.84 -5.01 5.04
C GLU A 486 -21.59 -3.58 4.53
N LEU A 487 -22.58 -2.73 4.80
CA LEU A 487 -22.55 -1.30 4.57
C LEU A 487 -22.86 -0.61 5.89
N VAL A 488 -21.93 0.25 6.31
CA VAL A 488 -22.10 1.12 7.48
C VAL A 488 -21.86 2.56 7.04
N GLY A 489 -22.62 3.49 7.57
CA GLY A 489 -22.58 4.86 7.09
C GLY A 489 -23.20 5.88 8.02
N ASN A 490 -23.22 7.11 7.54
CA ASN A 490 -23.94 8.21 8.18
C ASN A 490 -24.49 9.19 7.15
N ILE A 491 -25.45 10.00 7.58
CA ILE A 491 -25.99 11.14 6.86
C ILE A 491 -25.87 12.40 7.75
N ASP A 492 -25.41 13.51 7.19
CA ASP A 492 -25.28 14.82 7.85
C ASP A 492 -26.03 15.86 7.02
N GLY A 493 -27.28 16.17 7.39
CA GLY A 493 -28.16 16.94 6.52
C GLY A 493 -28.46 16.17 5.23
N ASP A 494 -28.01 16.67 4.08
CA ASP A 494 -28.11 16.02 2.76
C ASP A 494 -26.86 15.24 2.35
N GLU A 495 -25.83 15.24 3.19
CA GLU A 495 -24.52 14.66 2.88
C GLU A 495 -24.44 13.22 3.39
N VAL A 496 -24.32 12.25 2.48
CA VAL A 496 -24.36 10.82 2.80
C VAL A 496 -22.98 10.19 2.61
N ARG A 497 -22.58 9.36 3.56
CA ARG A 497 -21.34 8.58 3.54
C ARG A 497 -21.62 7.11 3.81
N PHE A 498 -21.00 6.24 3.03
CA PHE A 498 -21.03 4.79 3.25
C PHE A 498 -19.63 4.22 3.16
N GLN A 499 -19.33 3.24 4.00
CA GLN A 499 -18.18 2.36 3.82
C GLN A 499 -18.66 0.93 3.60
N SER A 500 -18.03 0.26 2.64
CA SER A 500 -18.20 -1.17 2.42
C SER A 500 -16.84 -1.81 2.22
N ARG A 501 -16.67 -3.04 2.71
CA ARG A 501 -15.41 -3.78 2.62
C ARG A 501 -15.63 -5.16 2.05
N TYR A 502 -14.93 -5.48 0.96
CA TYR A 502 -14.78 -6.84 0.47
C TYR A 502 -13.43 -7.38 0.90
N SER A 503 -13.42 -8.51 1.61
CA SER A 503 -12.19 -9.14 2.09
C SER A 503 -12.31 -10.64 1.96
N VAL A 504 -11.39 -11.24 1.22
CA VAL A 504 -11.18 -12.69 1.12
C VAL A 504 -9.68 -12.98 1.28
N PRO A 505 -9.26 -14.22 1.55
CA PRO A 505 -7.82 -14.52 1.63
C PRO A 505 -7.10 -14.09 0.35
N GLY A 506 -6.11 -13.20 0.49
CA GLY A 506 -5.32 -12.66 -0.60
C GLY A 506 -5.89 -11.40 -1.28
N ASP A 507 -7.12 -10.96 -1.01
CA ASP A 507 -7.71 -9.79 -1.69
C ASP A 507 -8.55 -8.92 -0.73
N ASN A 508 -8.40 -7.60 -0.83
CA ASN A 508 -9.15 -6.65 0.00
C ASN A 508 -9.45 -5.35 -0.77
N VAL A 509 -10.73 -4.99 -0.84
CA VAL A 509 -11.20 -3.74 -1.46
C VAL A 509 -12.08 -3.00 -0.47
N VAL A 510 -11.69 -1.79 -0.12
CA VAL A 510 -12.48 -0.87 0.70
C VAL A 510 -13.04 0.22 -0.21
N MET A 511 -14.34 0.45 -0.14
CA MET A 511 -15.01 1.51 -0.88
C MET A 511 -15.66 2.46 0.12
N THR A 512 -15.26 3.73 0.08
CA THR A 512 -15.90 4.81 0.83
C THR A 512 -16.67 5.69 -0.15
N PHE A 513 -17.99 5.57 -0.15
CA PHE A 513 -18.90 6.39 -0.92
C PHE A 513 -19.18 7.69 -0.16
N TYR A 514 -19.18 8.82 -0.86
CA TYR A 514 -19.55 10.11 -0.29
C TYR A 514 -20.28 10.94 -1.35
N GLY A 515 -21.47 11.44 -1.02
CA GLY A 515 -22.33 12.12 -1.98
C GLY A 515 -23.41 12.96 -1.34
N LYS A 516 -24.25 13.57 -2.18
CA LYS A 516 -25.39 14.38 -1.75
C LYS A 516 -26.70 13.71 -2.14
N LEU A 517 -27.65 13.75 -1.21
CA LEU A 517 -29.03 13.31 -1.37
C LEU A 517 -29.87 14.46 -1.91
N VAL A 518 -30.54 14.24 -3.05
CA VAL A 518 -31.51 15.15 -3.63
C VAL A 518 -32.73 14.35 -4.07
N GLY A 519 -33.84 14.49 -3.33
CA GLY A 519 -35.03 13.65 -3.51
C GLY A 519 -34.69 12.17 -3.32
N ASP A 520 -35.04 11.34 -4.30
CA ASP A 520 -34.76 9.89 -4.30
C ASP A 520 -33.43 9.53 -4.99
N THR A 521 -32.49 10.46 -5.07
CA THR A 521 -31.19 10.24 -5.73
C THR A 521 -30.03 10.66 -4.83
N ILE A 522 -29.01 9.81 -4.73
CA ILE A 522 -27.71 10.14 -4.15
C ILE A 522 -26.69 10.18 -5.29
N THR A 523 -25.95 11.28 -5.42
CA THR A 523 -24.86 11.40 -6.40
C THR A 523 -23.57 11.82 -5.70
N GLY A 524 -22.46 11.19 -6.06
CA GLY A 524 -21.18 11.45 -5.41
C GLY A 524 -20.00 10.71 -6.00
N GLU A 525 -18.98 10.56 -5.17
CA GLU A 525 -17.71 9.91 -5.50
C GLU A 525 -17.44 8.74 -4.56
N ILE A 526 -16.50 7.89 -4.99
CA ILE A 526 -16.01 6.74 -4.25
C ILE A 526 -14.51 6.93 -4.06
N ASP A 527 -14.04 6.85 -2.82
CA ASP A 527 -12.63 6.63 -2.51
C ASP A 527 -12.38 5.13 -2.33
N MET A 528 -11.49 4.58 -3.16
CA MET A 528 -11.11 3.16 -3.11
C MET A 528 -9.66 2.97 -2.66
N VAL A 529 -9.13 3.93 -1.90
CA VAL A 529 -7.78 3.89 -1.34
C VAL A 529 -6.73 3.79 -2.46
N GLU A 530 -6.13 2.62 -2.68
CA GLU A 530 -5.09 2.43 -3.70
C GLU A 530 -5.65 2.25 -5.12
N TYR A 531 -6.97 2.04 -5.26
CA TYR A 531 -7.64 1.80 -6.55
C TYR A 531 -8.23 3.05 -7.21
N VAL A 532 -7.69 4.24 -6.88
CA VAL A 532 -8.14 5.57 -7.32
C VAL A 532 -9.63 5.84 -7.03
N THR A 533 -10.19 6.94 -7.55
CA THR A 533 -11.59 7.35 -7.32
C THR A 533 -12.51 6.96 -8.48
N ALA A 534 -13.80 6.84 -8.18
CA ALA A 534 -14.87 6.65 -9.15
C ALA A 534 -16.07 7.55 -8.81
N LYS A 535 -17.03 7.68 -9.73
CA LYS A 535 -18.29 8.40 -9.49
C LYS A 535 -19.44 7.41 -9.34
N PHE A 536 -20.47 7.78 -8.59
CA PHE A 536 -21.67 6.96 -8.48
C PHE A 536 -22.96 7.79 -8.47
N THR A 537 -24.04 7.14 -8.90
CA THR A 537 -25.41 7.60 -8.74
C THR A 537 -26.24 6.45 -8.20
N ALA A 538 -26.94 6.67 -7.09
CA ALA A 538 -27.88 5.73 -6.50
C ALA A 538 -29.30 6.29 -6.58
N LYS A 539 -30.26 5.51 -7.06
CA LYS A 539 -31.68 5.89 -7.11
C LYS A 539 -32.51 4.98 -6.21
N LYS A 540 -33.36 5.56 -5.37
CA LYS A 540 -34.23 4.81 -4.47
C LYS A 540 -35.22 3.98 -5.28
N ALA A 541 -35.34 2.70 -4.97
CA ALA A 541 -36.28 1.81 -5.63
C ALA A 541 -37.71 2.15 -5.20
N ALA A 542 -38.63 2.23 -6.16
CA ALA A 542 -40.05 2.34 -5.89
C ALA A 542 -40.65 0.96 -5.63
N TYR A 543 -41.44 0.84 -4.57
CA TYR A 543 -42.21 -0.36 -4.28
C TYR A 543 -43.69 -0.18 -4.70
N PRO A 544 -44.38 -1.25 -5.11
CA PRO A 544 -45.82 -1.20 -5.32
C PRO A 544 -46.53 -0.73 -4.05
N THR A 545 -47.43 0.24 -4.17
CA THR A 545 -48.22 0.76 -3.04
C THR A 545 -49.45 -0.09 -2.73
N ASN A 546 -49.77 -1.07 -3.59
CA ASN A 546 -50.93 -1.94 -3.44
C ASN A 546 -50.75 -2.88 -2.24
N ARG A 547 -51.55 -2.68 -1.20
CA ARG A 547 -51.57 -3.54 -0.01
C ARG A 547 -52.60 -4.64 -0.23
N GLN A 548 -52.13 -5.85 -0.56
CA GLN A 548 -52.98 -7.03 -0.60
C GLN A 548 -52.69 -7.91 0.60
N ARG A 549 -53.75 -8.34 1.30
CA ARG A 549 -53.61 -9.36 2.35
C ARG A 549 -53.16 -10.65 1.68
N ILE A 550 -52.03 -11.20 2.14
CA ILE A 550 -51.60 -12.54 1.76
C ILE A 550 -52.48 -13.52 2.55
N ASN A 551 -53.40 -14.18 1.86
CA ASN A 551 -54.23 -15.23 2.45
C ASN A 551 -53.49 -16.56 2.37
N ILE A 552 -53.42 -17.29 3.48
CA ILE A 552 -52.90 -18.66 3.49
C ILE A 552 -54.02 -19.57 3.00
N PRO A 553 -53.87 -20.27 1.86
CA PRO A 553 -54.89 -21.20 1.38
C PRO A 553 -55.17 -22.28 2.44
N ALA A 554 -56.44 -22.62 2.68
CA ALA A 554 -56.82 -23.69 3.62
C ALA A 554 -56.42 -25.11 3.13
N GLY A 555 -55.90 -25.22 1.90
CA GLY A 555 -55.37 -26.45 1.30
C GLY A 555 -54.42 -26.10 0.16
N ARG A 556 -53.74 -27.11 -0.42
CA ARG A 556 -52.89 -26.86 -1.59
C ARG A 556 -53.74 -26.26 -2.72
N PRO A 557 -53.30 -25.17 -3.37
CA PRO A 557 -54.07 -24.59 -4.46
C PRO A 557 -54.23 -25.62 -5.60
N LEU A 558 -55.44 -25.73 -6.15
CA LEU A 558 -55.77 -26.69 -7.23
C LEU A 558 -55.20 -26.26 -8.59
N SER A 559 -54.56 -25.08 -8.66
CA SER A 559 -53.72 -24.60 -9.78
C SER A 559 -52.87 -23.42 -9.29
N THR A 560 -51.68 -23.24 -9.88
CA THR A 560 -50.77 -22.11 -9.64
C THR A 560 -50.98 -21.00 -10.65
#